data_AF-A0A1F5ALD4-F1
#
_entry.id   AF-A0A1F5ALD4-F1
#
_cell.length_a   1.000
_cell.length_b   1.000
_cell.length_c   1.000
_cell.angle_alpha   90.00
_cell.angle_beta   90.00
_cell.angle_gamma   90.00
#
_symmetry.space_group_name_H-M   'P 1'
#
loop_
_entity.id
_entity.type
_entity.pdbx_description
1 polymer ?
#
loop_
_entity_poly.entity_id
_entity_poly.type
_entity_poly.pdbx_seq_one_letter_code
_entity_poly.pdbx_strand_id
1 'polypeptide(L)' 'MPVPGTCSFAGWEVLGDSGVRWGVVPLGVKVAGVGYLDNHQTEPDIKVANTCEAVVKGKDEQLEAAVAELLKEIK' A
#
# COMPACT_ATOMS: atom_id res chain seq x y z
N MET A 1 -1.27 0.32 -11.28
CA MET A 1 -1.94 -0.98 -11.08
C MET A 1 -1.52 -1.55 -9.73
N PRO A 2 -2.41 -2.21 -8.96
CA PRO A 2 -2.07 -2.68 -7.63
C PRO A 2 -1.00 -3.78 -7.71
N VAL A 3 -0.06 -3.72 -6.77
CA VAL A 3 0.93 -4.77 -6.52
C VAL A 3 0.59 -5.31 -5.13
N PRO A 4 0.48 -6.65 -4.96
CA PRO A 4 0.15 -7.22 -3.67
C PRO A 4 1.18 -6.79 -2.61
N GLY A 5 0.65 -6.37 -1.45
CA GLY A 5 1.47 -5.93 -0.32
C GLY A 5 1.81 -7.08 0.61
N THR A 6 2.64 -6.78 1.61
CA THR A 6 3.05 -7.77 2.63
C THR A 6 2.01 -7.96 3.74
N CYS A 7 1.14 -6.96 3.98
CA CYS A 7 0.13 -6.95 5.05
C CYS A 7 0.62 -7.54 6.38
N SER A 8 1.85 -7.18 6.75
CA SER A 8 2.57 -7.72 7.88
C SER A 8 3.33 -6.62 8.63
N PHE A 9 3.62 -6.84 9.91
CA PHE A 9 4.31 -5.87 10.76
C PHE A 9 5.77 -6.27 10.85
N ALA A 10 6.66 -5.42 10.31
CA ALA A 10 8.09 -5.62 10.41
C ALA A 10 8.60 -5.15 11.77
N GLY A 11 9.30 -6.02 12.48
CA GLY A 11 10.12 -5.69 13.65
C GLY A 11 11.58 -5.50 13.23
N TRP A 12 12.28 -4.57 13.88
CA TRP A 12 13.68 -4.27 13.62
C TRP A 12 14.44 -4.29 14.93
N GLU A 13 15.57 -4.97 14.94
CA GLU A 13 16.43 -5.08 16.11
C GLU A 13 17.86 -4.67 15.75
N VAL A 14 18.59 -4.15 16.75
CA VAL A 14 20.00 -3.77 16.61
C VAL A 14 20.85 -4.75 17.40
N LEU A 15 21.85 -5.35 16.75
CA LEU A 15 22.77 -6.28 17.39
C LEU A 15 23.89 -5.52 18.11
N GLY A 16 23.63 -5.16 19.36
CA GLY A 16 24.62 -4.65 20.33
C GLY A 16 25.71 -3.75 19.74
N ASP A 17 26.96 -4.02 20.12
CA ASP A 17 28.13 -3.20 19.74
C ASP A 17 28.46 -3.25 18.24
N SER A 18 27.96 -4.25 17.50
CA SER A 18 28.18 -4.34 16.06
C SER A 18 27.38 -3.31 15.26
N GLY A 19 26.30 -2.77 15.86
CA GLY A 19 25.38 -1.84 15.22
C GLY A 19 24.58 -2.44 14.04
N VAL A 20 24.69 -3.75 13.80
CA VAL A 20 23.97 -4.43 12.70
C VAL A 20 22.47 -4.37 12.97
N ARG A 21 21.72 -3.81 12.02
CA ARG A 21 20.25 -3.82 12.05
C ARG A 21 19.72 -4.96 11.21
N TRP A 22 18.85 -5.76 11.79
CA TRP A 22 18.15 -6.82 11.07
C TRP A 22 16.65 -6.73 11.31
N GLY A 23 15.89 -7.20 10.33
CA GLY A 23 14.43 -7.15 10.34
C GLY A 23 13.84 -8.55 10.33
N VAL A 24 12.73 -8.73 11.02
CA VAL A 24 11.91 -9.94 10.99
C VAL A 24 10.44 -9.55 10.95
N VAL A 25 9.60 -10.43 10.41
CA VAL A 25 8.15 -10.24 10.39
C VAL A 25 7.54 -11.09 11.52
N PRO A 26 7.37 -10.55 12.74
CA PRO A 26 6.81 -11.31 13.86
C PRO A 26 5.29 -11.49 13.77
N LEU A 27 4.58 -10.62 13.04
CA LEU A 27 3.12 -10.59 13.02
C LEU A 27 2.59 -10.37 11.60
N GLY A 28 1.62 -11.20 11.20
CA GLY A 28 0.90 -11.08 9.94
C GLY A 28 -0.60 -10.90 10.15
N VAL A 29 -1.26 -10.17 9.26
CA VAL A 29 -2.71 -9.96 9.29
C VAL A 29 -3.44 -11.14 8.64
N LYS A 30 -4.50 -11.63 9.28
CA LYS A 30 -5.39 -12.66 8.73
C LYS A 30 -6.81 -12.15 8.57
N VAL A 31 -7.49 -12.65 7.55
CA VAL A 31 -8.93 -12.46 7.33
C VAL A 31 -9.63 -13.82 7.29
N ALA A 32 -10.80 -13.89 7.92
CA ALA A 32 -11.63 -15.11 7.93
C ALA A 32 -11.97 -15.53 6.48
N GLY A 33 -11.77 -16.80 6.16
CA GLY A 33 -12.05 -17.36 4.82
C GLY A 33 -10.97 -17.11 3.75
N VAL A 34 -10.00 -16.21 4.01
CA VAL A 34 -8.89 -15.91 3.08
C VAL A 34 -7.55 -16.43 3.61
N GLY A 35 -7.31 -16.27 4.92
CA GLY A 35 -6.03 -16.60 5.54
C GLY A 35 -5.15 -15.35 5.71
N TYR A 36 -3.83 -15.51 5.62
CA TYR A 36 -2.90 -14.38 5.68
C TYR A 36 -3.03 -13.50 4.45
N LEU A 37 -2.93 -12.18 4.64
CA LEU A 37 -3.00 -11.21 3.55
C LEU A 37 -1.64 -10.96 2.87
N ASP A 38 -0.56 -11.58 3.35
CA ASP A 38 0.75 -11.46 2.72
C ASP A 38 0.71 -12.00 1.29
N ASN A 39 1.17 -11.19 0.35
CA ASN A 39 1.12 -11.44 -1.08
C ASN A 39 -0.31 -11.64 -1.64
N HIS A 40 -1.34 -11.26 -0.89
CA HIS A 40 -2.72 -11.28 -1.36
C HIS A 40 -3.05 -9.94 -2.00
N GLN A 41 -3.47 -9.95 -3.28
CA GLN A 41 -3.78 -8.73 -4.00
C GLN A 41 -5.14 -8.17 -3.58
N THR A 42 -5.18 -6.86 -3.35
CA THR A 42 -6.40 -6.08 -3.13
C THR A 42 -6.66 -5.22 -4.36
N GLU A 43 -7.90 -5.21 -4.83
CA GLU A 43 -8.32 -4.38 -5.94
C GLU A 43 -8.93 -3.07 -5.41
N PRO A 44 -8.55 -1.89 -5.95
CA PRO A 44 -9.19 -0.63 -5.60
C PRO A 44 -10.57 -0.53 -6.25
N ASP A 45 -11.53 0.09 -5.55
CA ASP A 45 -12.86 0.38 -6.12
C ASP A 45 -12.77 1.31 -7.33
N ILE A 46 -11.83 2.27 -7.28
CA ILE A 46 -11.53 3.21 -8.35
C ILE A 46 -10.13 2.92 -8.88
N LYS A 47 -10.08 2.23 -10.01
CA LYS A 47 -8.82 1.77 -10.60
C LYS A 47 -8.25 2.79 -11.57
N VAL A 48 -7.40 3.65 -11.04
CA VAL A 48 -6.67 4.67 -11.82
C VAL A 48 -5.17 4.47 -11.64
N ALA A 49 -4.43 4.55 -12.74
CA ALA A 49 -2.97 4.54 -12.72
C ALA A 49 -2.47 5.92 -13.15
N ASN A 50 -1.46 6.43 -12.45
CA ASN A 50 -0.77 7.63 -12.88
C ASN A 50 0.09 7.31 -14.12
N THR A 51 -0.22 7.98 -15.23
CA THR A 51 0.55 7.90 -16.47
C THR A 51 1.87 8.65 -16.33
N CYS A 52 2.93 8.16 -16.96
CA CYS A 52 4.24 8.79 -16.89
C CYS A 52 4.19 10.22 -17.45
N GLU A 53 3.43 10.43 -18.52
CA GLU A 53 3.25 11.73 -19.18
C GLU A 53 2.59 12.76 -18.26
N ALA A 54 1.63 12.34 -17.43
CA ALA A 54 0.98 13.20 -16.44
C ALA A 54 1.92 13.51 -15.27
N VAL A 55 2.58 12.49 -14.71
CA VAL A 55 3.49 12.64 -13.56
C VAL A 55 4.64 13.58 -13.87
N VAL A 56 5.25 13.48 -15.06
CA VAL A 56 6.35 14.37 -15.49
C VAL A 56 5.89 15.83 -15.58
N LYS A 57 4.60 16.09 -15.77
CA LYS A 57 4.00 17.43 -15.80
C LYS A 57 3.50 17.89 -14.42
N GLY A 58 3.79 17.14 -13.36
CA GLY A 58 3.31 17.44 -12.00
C GLY A 58 1.82 17.18 -11.79
N LYS A 59 1.20 16.35 -12.64
CA LYS A 59 -0.21 16.01 -12.57
C LYS A 59 -0.40 14.62 -11.93
N ASP A 60 -1.28 14.53 -10.94
CA ASP A 60 -1.65 13.29 -10.26
C ASP A 60 -3.10 12.90 -10.59
N GLU A 61 -3.27 11.89 -11.45
CA GLU A 61 -4.57 11.43 -11.93
C GLU A 61 -5.33 10.65 -10.84
N GLN A 62 -4.62 9.97 -9.94
CA GLN A 62 -5.21 9.28 -8.81
C GLN A 62 -5.81 10.26 -7.81
N LEU A 63 -5.10 11.36 -7.52
CA LEU A 63 -5.61 12.41 -6.64
C LEU A 63 -6.84 13.11 -7.25
N GLU A 64 -6.79 13.44 -8.55
CA GLU A 64 -7.94 14.04 -9.25
C GLU A 64 -9.17 13.11 -9.20
N ALA A 65 -8.99 11.82 -9.47
CA ALA A 65 -10.06 10.84 -9.40
C ALA A 65 -10.64 10.72 -7.98
N ALA A 66 -9.78 10.71 -6.95
CA ALA A 66 -10.22 10.66 -5.55
C ALA A 66 -11.05 11.89 -5.16
N VAL A 67 -10.59 13.10 -5.52
CA VAL A 67 -11.33 14.34 -5.26
C VAL A 67 -12.67 14.35 -5.99
N ALA A 68 -12.68 13.96 -7.27
CA ALA A 68 -13.90 13.91 -8.07
C ALA A 68 -14.92 12.92 -7.51
N GLU A 69 -14.49 11.78 -6.94
CA GLU A 69 -15.41 10.86 -6.28
C GLU A 69 -15.95 11.43 -4.97
N LEU A 70 -15.07 11.92 -4.09
CA LEU A 70 -15.47 12.45 -2.79
C LEU A 70 -16.44 13.64 -2.91
N LEU A 71 -16.30 14.47 -3.95
CA LEU A 71 -17.23 15.57 -4.21
C LEU A 71 -18.66 15.09 -4.54
N LYS A 72 -18.86 13.87 -5.05
CA LYS A 72 -20.21 13.32 -5.29
C LYS A 72 -20.96 12.99 -4.01
N GLU A 73 -20.23 12.77 -2.91
CA GLU A 73 -20.82 12.44 -1.60
C GLU A 73 -21.35 13.69 -0.89
N ILE A 74 -20.90 14.88 -1.29
CA ILE A 74 -21.32 16.16 -0.74
C ILE A 74 -22.60 16.60 -1.47
N LYS A 75 -23.75 16.37 -0.84
CA LYS A 75 -25.03 16.99 -1.20
C LYS A 75 -25.28 18.26 -0.39
#